data_AF-A0A819HQU1-F1
#
_entry.id   AF-A0A819HQU1-F1
#
_cell.length_a   1.000
_cell.length_b   1.000
_cell.length_c   1.000
_cell.angle_alpha   90.00
_cell.angle_beta   90.00
_cell.angle_gamma   90.00
#
_symmetry.space_group_name_H-M   'P 1'
#
loop_
_entity.id
_entity.type
_entity.pdbx_description
1 polymer ?
#
loop_
_entity_poly.entity_id
_entity_poly.type
_entity_poly.pdbx_seq_one_letter_code
_entity_poly.pdbx_strand_id
1 'polypeptide(L)'
;MPSSSVSDGILNFATQFSFYSGFVTFGFGVIGNVLNLLVFIQLKLFRTGGCAFYITIESISNLIYFCFNITITILPLIYGNAAIGSSNALIALGSSYNVQPTLGCVLSNYVAIQYSTYFFYPVLGGFLPIVIASTFSALAYHNVRRIVQRQLPIVRRKLDKQITAMVLMRVIAFVCLLVPYITYRIYAINFPIPPSMPMPFAIGRLFQAIFTSINLINYFISFYLFIIFSPRFRRQMKLVLVKKCWQRWKSWCCHTNNRIEPFNTEPRNLEVESVESI
;
A
#
# COMPACT_ATOMS: atom_id res chain seq x y z
N MET A 1 -32.24 -26.39 17.52
CA MET A 1 -31.42 -26.06 16.34
C MET A 1 -30.99 -24.59 16.33
N PRO A 2 -30.01 -24.16 17.16
CA PRO A 2 -29.47 -22.79 17.16
C PRO A 2 -28.08 -22.65 16.48
N SER A 3 -27.46 -23.74 16.02
CA SER A 3 -26.07 -23.70 15.53
C SER A 3 -25.92 -23.04 14.15
N SER A 4 -26.96 -23.08 13.30
CA SER A 4 -26.92 -22.46 11.97
C SER A 4 -26.95 -20.94 12.01
N SER A 5 -27.77 -20.34 12.89
CA SER A 5 -27.88 -18.89 12.99
C SER A 5 -26.58 -18.24 13.48
N VAL A 6 -25.86 -18.89 14.39
CA VAL A 6 -24.57 -18.40 14.90
C VAL A 6 -23.49 -18.46 13.82
N SER A 7 -23.39 -19.56 13.06
CA SER A 7 -22.40 -19.67 11.99
C SER A 7 -22.61 -18.63 10.89
N ASP A 8 -23.87 -18.34 10.55
CA ASP A 8 -24.21 -17.33 9.53
C ASP A 8 -23.81 -15.93 9.99
N GLY A 9 -24.01 -15.62 11.28
CA GLY A 9 -23.57 -14.36 11.89
C GLY A 9 -22.05 -14.17 11.81
N ILE A 10 -21.26 -15.20 12.14
CA ILE A 10 -19.80 -15.17 12.04
C ILE A 10 -19.35 -14.99 10.59
N LEU A 11 -19.98 -15.69 9.65
CA LEU A 11 -19.64 -15.62 8.24
C LEU A 11 -19.92 -14.23 7.65
N ASN A 12 -21.07 -13.65 7.99
CA ASN A 12 -21.42 -12.28 7.58
C ASN A 12 -20.41 -11.28 8.17
N PHE A 13 -20.07 -11.41 9.45
CA PHE A 13 -19.06 -10.57 10.09
C PHE A 13 -17.70 -10.68 9.42
N ALA A 14 -17.23 -11.90 9.12
CA ALA A 14 -15.96 -12.12 8.43
C ALA A 14 -15.93 -11.45 7.05
N THR A 15 -17.05 -11.51 6.32
CA THR A 15 -17.20 -10.89 4.99
C THR A 15 -17.15 -9.37 5.09
N GLN A 16 -17.91 -8.77 6.01
CA GLN A 16 -17.89 -7.33 6.27
C GLN A 16 -16.51 -6.86 6.72
N PHE A 17 -15.87 -7.58 7.64
CA PHE A 17 -14.52 -7.28 8.11
C PHE A 17 -13.51 -7.29 6.97
N SER A 18 -13.53 -8.31 6.10
CA SER A 18 -12.64 -8.39 4.94
C SER A 18 -12.85 -7.21 3.98
N PHE A 19 -14.12 -6.83 3.73
CA PHE A 19 -14.47 -5.70 2.88
C PHE A 19 -13.94 -4.37 3.46
N TYR A 20 -14.32 -4.03 4.69
CA TYR A 20 -13.93 -2.77 5.32
C TYR A 20 -12.42 -2.67 5.54
N SER A 21 -11.78 -3.75 6.02
CA SER A 21 -10.33 -3.75 6.21
C SER A 21 -9.58 -3.60 4.88
N GLY A 22 -10.11 -4.15 3.78
CA GLY A 22 -9.57 -3.95 2.44
C GLY A 22 -9.59 -2.48 1.99
N PHE A 23 -10.74 -1.80 2.13
CA PHE A 23 -10.87 -0.37 1.79
C PHE A 23 -9.96 0.52 2.65
N VAL A 24 -9.94 0.28 3.96
CA VAL A 24 -9.09 1.01 4.91
C VAL A 24 -7.62 0.84 4.54
N THR A 25 -7.19 -0.40 4.32
CA THR A 25 -5.82 -0.72 3.94
C THR A 25 -5.45 -0.09 2.60
N PHE A 26 -6.34 -0.12 1.61
CA PHE A 26 -6.09 0.50 0.31
C PHE A 26 -5.91 2.02 0.42
N GLY A 27 -6.82 2.71 1.13
CA GLY A 27 -6.74 4.16 1.28
C GLY A 27 -5.44 4.59 1.96
N PHE A 28 -5.11 3.98 3.11
CA PHE A 28 -3.87 4.27 3.81
C PHE A 28 -2.62 3.80 3.03
N GLY A 29 -2.71 2.70 2.31
CA GLY A 29 -1.66 2.15 1.45
C GLY A 29 -1.30 3.07 0.30
N VAL A 30 -2.29 3.55 -0.45
CA VAL A 30 -2.07 4.49 -1.55
C VAL A 30 -1.49 5.81 -1.02
N ILE A 31 -2.11 6.39 0.00
CA ILE A 31 -1.65 7.67 0.59
C ILE A 31 -0.21 7.53 1.11
N GLY A 32 0.08 6.50 1.90
CA GLY A 32 1.40 6.29 2.50
C GLY A 32 2.49 6.05 1.44
N ASN A 33 2.24 5.21 0.45
CA ASN A 33 3.23 4.92 -0.60
C ASN A 33 3.44 6.12 -1.55
N VAL A 34 2.40 6.88 -1.89
CA VAL A 34 2.54 8.12 -2.67
C VAL A 34 3.35 9.17 -1.91
N LEU A 35 3.12 9.34 -0.60
CA LEU A 35 3.90 10.27 0.22
C LEU A 35 5.36 9.82 0.35
N ASN A 36 5.62 8.51 0.50
CA ASN A 36 6.98 7.96 0.44
C ASN A 36 7.67 8.33 -0.88
N LEU A 37 7.03 8.05 -2.03
CA LEU A 37 7.59 8.37 -3.35
C LEU A 37 7.86 9.86 -3.50
N LEU A 38 6.94 10.72 -3.06
CA LEU A 38 7.12 12.16 -3.12
C LEU A 38 8.36 12.60 -2.33
N VAL A 39 8.54 12.10 -1.10
CA VAL A 39 9.69 12.43 -0.26
C VAL A 39 11.00 11.95 -0.89
N PHE A 40 11.05 10.70 -1.38
CA PHE A 40 12.29 10.12 -1.92
C PHE A 40 12.67 10.69 -3.29
N ILE A 41 11.70 11.04 -4.14
CA ILE A 41 11.96 11.64 -5.46
C ILE A 41 12.46 13.09 -5.32
N GLN A 42 11.91 13.88 -4.40
CA GLN A 42 12.25 15.31 -4.30
C GLN A 42 13.61 15.59 -3.69
N LEU A 43 14.10 14.70 -2.84
CA LEU A 43 15.33 14.94 -2.11
C LEU A 43 16.52 14.38 -2.88
N LYS A 44 17.21 15.27 -3.62
CA LYS A 44 18.47 14.96 -4.34
C LYS A 44 19.49 14.19 -3.49
N LEU A 45 19.51 14.46 -2.18
CA LEU A 45 20.39 13.81 -1.20
C LEU A 45 20.14 12.30 -1.08
N PHE A 46 18.89 11.84 -1.24
CA PHE A 46 18.55 10.42 -1.15
C PHE A 46 18.77 9.70 -2.48
N ARG A 47 18.67 10.39 -3.62
CA ARG A 47 18.77 9.77 -4.95
C ARG A 47 20.09 9.04 -5.22
N THR A 48 21.17 9.43 -4.56
CA THR A 48 22.51 8.84 -4.79
C THR A 48 22.74 7.56 -3.97
N GLY A 49 21.88 7.22 -3.02
CA GLY A 49 22.05 6.06 -2.14
C GLY A 49 21.28 4.82 -2.60
N GLY A 50 21.93 3.66 -2.64
CA GLY A 50 21.28 2.38 -3.00
C GLY A 50 20.07 2.02 -2.11
N CYS A 51 20.08 2.39 -0.84
CA CYS A 51 18.93 2.16 0.06
C CYS A 51 17.69 2.97 -0.33
N ALA A 52 17.86 4.20 -0.80
CA ALA A 52 16.73 5.03 -1.21
C ALA A 52 16.11 4.48 -2.50
N PHE A 53 16.94 3.96 -3.41
CA PHE A 53 16.48 3.25 -4.60
C PHE A 53 15.64 2.03 -4.23
N TYR A 54 16.11 1.20 -3.28
CA TYR A 54 15.35 0.07 -2.77
C TYR A 54 13.98 0.48 -2.21
N ILE A 55 13.93 1.49 -1.33
CA ILE A 55 12.65 1.97 -0.74
C ILE A 55 11.71 2.55 -1.81
N THR A 56 12.27 3.18 -2.85
CA THR A 56 11.50 3.72 -3.97
C THR A 56 10.87 2.59 -4.79
N ILE A 57 11.65 1.56 -5.15
CA ILE A 57 11.13 0.38 -5.85
C ILE A 57 10.07 -0.31 -4.98
N GLU A 58 10.35 -0.52 -3.70
CA GLU A 58 9.40 -1.14 -2.77
C GLU A 58 8.07 -0.38 -2.75
N SER A 59 8.11 0.96 -2.69
CA SER A 59 6.89 1.79 -2.71
C SER A 59 6.12 1.68 -4.03
N ILE A 60 6.82 1.57 -5.17
CA ILE A 60 6.20 1.34 -6.48
C ILE A 60 5.56 -0.06 -6.53
N SER A 61 6.28 -1.09 -6.12
CA SER A 61 5.79 -2.47 -6.07
C SER A 61 4.56 -2.60 -5.18
N ASN A 62 4.54 -1.92 -4.03
CA ASN A 62 3.39 -1.91 -3.12
C ASN A 62 2.17 -1.24 -3.76
N LEU A 63 2.34 -0.13 -4.50
CA LEU A 63 1.24 0.51 -5.24
C LEU A 63 0.67 -0.40 -6.32
N ILE A 64 1.51 -1.05 -7.11
CA ILE A 64 1.09 -2.01 -8.14
C ILE A 64 0.31 -3.16 -7.49
N TYR A 65 0.83 -3.69 -6.38
CA TYR A 65 0.17 -4.76 -5.63
C TYR A 65 -1.21 -4.33 -5.13
N PHE A 66 -1.35 -3.12 -4.58
CA PHE A 66 -2.65 -2.61 -4.12
C PHE A 66 -3.64 -2.44 -5.27
N CYS A 67 -3.22 -1.91 -6.42
CA CYS A 67 -4.08 -1.80 -7.60
C CYS A 67 -4.58 -3.18 -8.03
N PHE A 68 -3.67 -4.16 -8.14
CA PHE A 68 -4.02 -5.53 -8.55
C PHE A 68 -4.93 -6.22 -7.52
N ASN A 69 -4.63 -6.08 -6.22
CA ASN A 69 -5.41 -6.67 -5.14
C ASN A 69 -6.85 -6.10 -5.09
N ILE A 70 -7.00 -4.79 -5.30
CA ILE A 70 -8.32 -4.17 -5.44
C ILE A 70 -9.05 -4.69 -6.66
N THR A 71 -8.40 -4.80 -7.82
CA THR A 71 -9.05 -5.35 -9.01
C THR A 71 -9.53 -6.77 -8.76
N ILE A 72 -8.73 -7.62 -8.11
CA ILE A 72 -9.14 -8.99 -7.78
C ILE A 72 -10.28 -9.03 -6.75
N THR A 73 -10.29 -8.13 -5.77
CA THR A 73 -11.25 -8.19 -4.65
C THR A 73 -12.58 -7.51 -4.99
N ILE A 74 -12.55 -6.35 -5.64
CA ILE A 74 -13.75 -5.54 -5.91
C ILE A 74 -14.49 -6.02 -7.16
N LEU A 75 -13.78 -6.48 -8.19
CA LEU A 75 -14.40 -6.86 -9.47
C LEU A 75 -15.43 -8.00 -9.31
N PRO A 76 -15.17 -9.07 -8.52
CA PRO A 76 -16.17 -10.11 -8.25
C PRO A 76 -17.38 -9.61 -7.46
N LEU A 77 -17.20 -8.60 -6.61
CA LEU A 77 -18.29 -8.01 -5.82
C LEU A 77 -19.23 -7.16 -6.69
N ILE A 78 -18.68 -6.38 -7.63
CA ILE A 78 -19.47 -5.50 -8.50
C ILE A 78 -20.20 -6.30 -9.58
N TYR A 79 -19.49 -7.20 -10.27
CA TYR A 79 -20.04 -7.89 -11.43
C TYR A 79 -20.75 -9.20 -11.09
N GLY A 80 -20.75 -9.61 -9.82
CA GLY A 80 -21.20 -10.92 -9.37
C GLY A 80 -20.37 -12.06 -9.99
N ASN A 81 -20.68 -13.29 -9.59
CA ASN A 81 -19.99 -14.49 -10.09
C ASN A 81 -20.13 -14.71 -11.62
N ALA A 82 -21.00 -13.96 -12.30
CA ALA A 82 -21.29 -14.12 -13.73
C ALA A 82 -20.17 -13.60 -14.66
N ALA A 83 -19.39 -12.59 -14.26
CA ALA A 83 -18.35 -12.00 -15.13
C ALA A 83 -17.01 -12.74 -15.12
N ILE A 84 -16.80 -13.67 -14.17
CA ILE A 84 -15.58 -14.49 -14.13
C ILE A 84 -15.56 -15.49 -15.30
N GLY A 85 -16.74 -15.86 -15.82
CA GLY A 85 -16.88 -16.80 -16.95
C GLY A 85 -16.53 -16.22 -18.33
N SER A 86 -16.38 -14.89 -18.49
CA SER A 86 -16.11 -14.28 -19.82
C SER A 86 -14.66 -13.82 -20.01
N SER A 87 -13.83 -13.84 -18.96
CA SER A 87 -12.41 -13.49 -19.04
C SER A 87 -11.57 -14.70 -19.47
N ASN A 88 -11.84 -15.23 -20.67
CA ASN A 88 -11.18 -16.40 -21.26
C ASN A 88 -9.65 -16.26 -21.41
N ALA A 89 -9.08 -15.06 -21.22
CA ALA A 89 -7.64 -14.82 -21.31
C ALA A 89 -6.84 -15.21 -20.05
N LEU A 90 -7.47 -15.28 -18.87
CA LEU A 90 -6.81 -15.76 -17.62
C LEU A 90 -7.11 -17.24 -17.31
N ILE A 91 -8.06 -17.83 -18.04
CA ILE A 91 -8.53 -19.22 -17.92
C ILE A 91 -7.66 -20.19 -18.74
N ALA A 92 -6.63 -19.72 -19.47
CA ALA A 92 -5.68 -20.63 -20.13
C ALA A 92 -4.80 -21.44 -19.14
N LEU A 93 -4.81 -21.11 -17.84
CA LEU A 93 -4.28 -21.94 -16.75
C LEU A 93 -5.39 -22.76 -16.03
N GLY A 94 -6.61 -22.75 -16.58
CA GLY A 94 -7.89 -23.02 -15.92
C GLY A 94 -8.45 -24.43 -16.03
N SER A 95 -7.64 -25.46 -16.24
CA SER A 95 -8.11 -26.85 -16.14
C SER A 95 -8.16 -27.39 -14.70
N SER A 96 -7.85 -26.57 -13.69
CA SER A 96 -7.65 -27.02 -12.30
C SER A 96 -8.44 -26.25 -11.22
N TYR A 97 -9.36 -25.36 -11.62
CA TYR A 97 -10.14 -24.57 -10.66
C TYR A 97 -11.63 -24.88 -10.80
N ASN A 98 -12.25 -25.33 -9.71
CA ASN A 98 -13.69 -25.44 -9.62
C ASN A 98 -14.21 -24.18 -8.91
N VAL A 99 -15.06 -23.41 -9.60
CA VAL A 99 -15.65 -22.18 -9.05
C VAL A 99 -16.88 -22.58 -8.26
N GLN A 100 -16.83 -22.43 -6.94
CA GLN A 100 -17.99 -22.60 -6.08
C GLN A 100 -18.54 -21.23 -5.70
N PRO A 101 -19.84 -20.96 -5.89
CA PRO A 101 -20.42 -19.62 -5.72
C PRO A 101 -20.28 -19.05 -4.30
N THR A 102 -20.15 -19.92 -3.30
CA THR A 102 -19.97 -19.58 -1.88
C THR A 102 -18.51 -19.62 -1.41
N LEU A 103 -17.65 -20.32 -2.15
CA LEU A 103 -16.28 -20.63 -1.73
C LEU A 103 -15.21 -19.82 -2.48
N GLY A 104 -15.57 -19.27 -3.64
CA GLY A 104 -14.63 -18.72 -4.60
C GLY A 104 -13.93 -19.83 -5.38
N CYS A 105 -12.77 -19.53 -5.96
CA CYS A 105 -11.97 -20.51 -6.68
C CYS A 105 -11.18 -21.38 -5.68
N VAL A 106 -11.50 -22.67 -5.62
CA VAL A 106 -10.72 -23.66 -4.84
C VAL A 106 -9.82 -24.43 -5.80
N LEU A 107 -8.57 -24.67 -5.42
CA LEU A 107 -7.67 -25.56 -6.15
C LEU A 107 -8.19 -26.99 -5.98
N SER A 108 -8.66 -27.63 -7.06
CA SER A 108 -9.09 -29.04 -7.03
C SER A 108 -7.95 -30.00 -7.38
N ASN A 109 -6.93 -29.52 -8.08
CA ASN A 109 -5.84 -30.35 -8.57
C ASN A 109 -4.84 -30.68 -7.46
N TYR A 110 -4.66 -31.98 -7.20
CA TYR A 110 -3.75 -32.51 -6.18
C TYR A 110 -2.30 -32.03 -6.38
N VAL A 111 -1.80 -32.01 -7.61
CA VAL A 111 -0.43 -31.56 -7.93
C VAL A 111 -0.27 -30.08 -7.61
N ALA A 112 -1.28 -29.26 -7.93
CA ALA A 112 -1.26 -27.83 -7.65
C ALA A 112 -1.34 -27.53 -6.14
N ILE A 113 -2.08 -28.34 -5.38
CA ILE A 113 -2.12 -28.27 -3.91
C ILE A 113 -0.74 -28.57 -3.33
N GLN A 114 -0.10 -29.69 -3.74
CA GLN A 114 1.24 -30.08 -3.29
C GLN A 114 2.28 -29.00 -3.61
N TYR A 115 2.31 -28.53 -4.86
CA TYR A 115 3.19 -27.44 -5.28
C TYR A 115 2.97 -26.16 -4.45
N SER A 116 1.70 -25.78 -4.23
CA SER A 116 1.37 -24.57 -3.49
C SER A 116 1.82 -24.65 -2.03
N THR A 117 1.51 -25.78 -1.38
CA THR A 117 1.78 -26.04 0.04
C THR A 117 3.27 -26.14 0.35
N TYR A 118 4.01 -26.95 -0.42
CA TYR A 118 5.38 -27.32 -0.05
C TYR A 118 6.42 -26.39 -0.69
N PHE A 119 6.12 -25.80 -1.84
CA PHE A 119 7.07 -24.96 -2.57
C PHE A 119 6.65 -23.50 -2.60
N PHE A 120 5.46 -23.19 -3.12
CA PHE A 120 5.08 -21.79 -3.37
C PHE A 120 5.01 -20.96 -2.09
N TYR A 121 4.20 -21.35 -1.10
CA TYR A 121 4.02 -20.54 0.12
C TYR A 121 5.29 -20.49 0.99
N PRO A 122 5.96 -21.60 1.32
CA PRO A 122 7.14 -21.56 2.19
C PRO A 122 8.36 -20.96 1.50
N VAL A 123 8.64 -21.36 0.25
CA VAL A 123 9.89 -20.98 -0.43
C VAL A 123 9.73 -19.63 -1.12
N LEU A 124 8.81 -19.53 -2.08
CA LEU A 124 8.65 -18.32 -2.89
C LEU A 124 7.95 -17.18 -2.15
N GLY A 125 6.92 -17.51 -1.36
CA GLY A 125 6.15 -16.54 -0.60
C GLY A 125 6.82 -16.11 0.71
N GLY A 126 7.60 -17.00 1.34
CA GLY A 126 8.17 -16.79 2.67
C GLY A 126 9.68 -16.61 2.68
N PHE A 127 10.40 -17.72 2.55
CA PHE A 127 11.84 -17.77 2.78
C PHE A 127 12.63 -16.89 1.81
N LEU A 128 12.34 -16.97 0.51
CA LEU A 128 13.07 -16.22 -0.52
C LEU A 128 12.94 -14.70 -0.34
N PRO A 129 11.75 -14.11 -0.16
CA PRO A 129 11.61 -12.68 0.14
C PRO A 129 12.33 -12.26 1.43
N ILE A 130 12.25 -13.08 2.48
CA ILE A 130 12.91 -12.80 3.76
C ILE A 130 14.43 -12.79 3.61
N VAL A 131 15.00 -13.80 2.93
CA VAL A 131 16.44 -13.89 2.70
C VAL A 131 16.92 -12.72 1.83
N ILE A 132 16.22 -12.41 0.74
CA ILE A 132 16.56 -11.29 -0.13
C ILE A 132 16.52 -9.96 0.66
N ALA A 133 15.45 -9.70 1.39
CA ALA A 133 15.33 -8.47 2.19
C ALA A 133 16.40 -8.39 3.29
N SER A 134 16.71 -9.51 3.94
CA SER A 134 17.73 -9.59 4.99
C SER A 134 19.14 -9.40 4.44
N THR A 135 19.48 -9.99 3.29
CA THR A 135 20.79 -9.81 2.66
C THR A 135 20.99 -8.38 2.19
N PHE A 136 19.98 -7.74 1.56
CA PHE A 136 20.07 -6.32 1.20
C PHE A 136 20.20 -5.41 2.43
N SER A 137 19.46 -5.69 3.51
CA SER A 137 19.58 -4.96 4.78
C SER A 137 20.98 -5.12 5.40
N ALA A 138 21.54 -6.33 5.40
CA ALA A 138 22.89 -6.61 5.88
C ALA A 138 23.96 -5.92 5.01
N LEU A 139 23.86 -5.99 3.69
CA LEU A 139 24.77 -5.31 2.77
C LEU A 139 24.72 -3.79 2.95
N ALA A 140 23.53 -3.22 3.12
CA ALA A 140 23.37 -1.81 3.45
C ALA A 140 24.08 -1.46 4.76
N TYR A 141 23.92 -2.29 5.80
CA TYR A 141 24.60 -2.10 7.07
C TYR A 141 26.12 -2.19 6.96
N HIS A 142 26.64 -3.19 6.25
CA HIS A 142 28.08 -3.35 6.03
C HIS A 142 28.69 -2.18 5.26
N ASN A 143 28.01 -1.72 4.19
CA ASN A 143 28.46 -0.57 3.41
C ASN A 143 28.52 0.70 4.26
N VAL A 144 27.49 0.95 5.09
CA VAL A 144 27.50 2.09 6.02
C VAL A 144 28.63 1.97 7.03
N ARG A 145 28.87 0.78 7.60
CA ARG A 145 29.97 0.56 8.55
C ARG A 145 31.35 0.79 7.93
N ARG A 146 31.57 0.33 6.69
CA ARG A 146 32.83 0.54 5.95
C ARG A 146 33.07 2.02 5.64
N ILE A 147 32.03 2.75 5.24
CA ILE A 147 32.11 4.18 4.95
C ILE A 147 32.46 4.98 6.20
N VAL A 148 31.92 4.60 7.37
CA VAL A 148 32.22 5.24 8.66
C VAL A 148 33.72 5.22 9.00
N GLN A 149 34.47 4.22 8.53
CA GLN A 149 35.90 4.11 8.79
C GLN A 149 36.75 5.10 7.97
N ARG A 150 36.23 5.68 6.88
CA ARG A 150 36.99 6.54 5.95
C ARG A 150 36.86 8.06 6.21
N GLN A 151 36.58 8.48 7.44
CA GLN A 151 36.48 9.90 7.85
C GLN A 151 35.66 10.80 6.90
N LEU A 152 34.38 10.46 6.67
CA LEU A 152 33.45 11.37 6.00
C LEU A 152 32.88 12.43 6.98
N PRO A 153 32.50 13.62 6.46
CA PRO A 153 31.95 14.69 7.27
C PRO A 153 30.76 14.24 8.15
N ILE A 154 30.76 14.69 9.41
CA ILE A 154 29.89 14.25 10.52
C ILE A 154 28.40 14.25 10.16
N VAL A 155 27.95 15.18 9.30
CA VAL A 155 26.54 15.33 8.91
C VAL A 155 26.02 14.13 8.09
N ARG A 156 26.84 13.52 7.23
CA ARG A 156 26.44 12.35 6.42
C ARG A 156 26.28 11.09 7.26
N ARG A 157 27.13 10.90 8.27
CA ARG A 157 27.11 9.73 9.15
C ARG A 157 25.78 9.52 9.89
N LYS A 158 25.16 10.60 10.38
CA LYS A 158 23.88 10.51 11.09
C LYS A 158 22.73 10.12 10.15
N LEU A 159 22.82 10.49 8.87
CA LEU A 159 21.81 10.16 7.87
C LEU A 159 21.83 8.66 7.55
N ASP A 160 23.01 8.11 7.24
CA ASP A 160 23.14 6.72 6.83
C ASP A 160 22.72 5.76 7.95
N LYS A 161 23.12 6.04 9.21
CA LYS A 161 22.69 5.26 10.38
C LYS A 161 21.16 5.25 10.54
N GLN A 162 20.49 6.36 10.24
CA GLN A 162 19.02 6.46 10.32
C GLN A 162 18.34 5.66 9.22
N ILE A 163 18.87 5.71 7.98
CA ILE A 163 18.32 4.95 6.86
C ILE A 163 18.49 3.44 7.09
N THR A 164 19.65 2.99 7.58
CA THR A 164 19.84 1.56 7.87
C THR A 164 18.94 1.07 8.99
N ALA A 165 18.77 1.85 10.06
CA ALA A 165 17.83 1.49 11.14
C ALA A 165 16.39 1.40 10.63
N MET A 166 16.01 2.30 9.71
CA MET A 166 14.71 2.29 9.06
C MET A 166 14.47 1.01 8.23
N VAL A 167 15.45 0.58 7.43
CA VAL A 167 15.38 -0.66 6.64
C VAL A 167 15.34 -1.89 7.55
N LEU A 168 16.13 -1.93 8.63
CA LEU A 168 16.13 -3.05 9.57
C LEU A 168 14.76 -3.24 10.25
N MET A 169 14.19 -2.15 10.77
CA MET A 169 12.85 -2.19 11.38
C MET A 169 11.78 -2.63 10.37
N ARG A 170 11.94 -2.25 9.10
CA ARG A 170 11.04 -2.67 8.03
C ARG A 170 11.11 -4.19 7.79
N VAL A 171 12.30 -4.77 7.75
CA VAL A 171 12.49 -6.23 7.60
C VAL A 171 11.90 -6.98 8.79
N ILE A 172 12.11 -6.49 10.02
CA ILE A 172 11.52 -7.10 11.22
C ILE A 172 9.98 -7.09 11.13
N ALA A 173 9.39 -5.94 10.80
CA ALA A 173 7.93 -5.84 10.62
C ALA A 173 7.42 -6.76 9.50
N PHE A 174 8.18 -6.88 8.40
CA PHE A 174 7.85 -7.78 7.30
C PHE A 174 7.79 -9.24 7.75
N VAL A 175 8.79 -9.72 8.50
CA VAL A 175 8.81 -11.08 9.04
C VAL A 175 7.64 -11.30 10.01
N CYS A 176 7.42 -10.38 10.95
CA CYS A 176 6.35 -10.50 11.95
C CYS A 176 4.94 -10.55 11.35
N LEU A 177 4.70 -9.82 10.25
CA LEU A 177 3.38 -9.77 9.60
C LEU A 177 3.19 -10.89 8.57
N LEU A 178 4.27 -11.34 7.91
CA LEU A 178 4.19 -12.34 6.85
C LEU A 178 4.11 -13.78 7.39
N VAL A 179 4.87 -14.11 8.43
CA VAL A 179 4.96 -15.48 8.96
C VAL A 179 3.60 -16.04 9.41
N PRO A 180 2.76 -15.30 10.18
CA PRO A 180 1.45 -15.79 10.59
C PRO A 180 0.53 -16.10 9.41
N TYR A 181 0.57 -15.25 8.37
CA TYR A 181 -0.21 -15.45 7.16
C TYR A 181 0.22 -16.71 6.40
N ILE A 182 1.52 -16.91 6.18
CA ILE A 182 2.02 -18.09 5.46
C ILE A 182 1.67 -19.37 6.23
N THR A 183 1.89 -19.37 7.55
CA THR A 183 1.59 -20.52 8.41
C THR A 183 0.11 -20.88 8.33
N TYR A 184 -0.78 -19.88 8.44
CA TYR A 184 -2.22 -20.09 8.29
C TYR A 184 -2.59 -20.60 6.89
N ARG A 185 -2.01 -20.06 5.82
CA ARG A 185 -2.28 -20.50 4.44
C ARG A 185 -1.89 -21.95 4.22
N ILE A 186 -0.72 -22.38 4.72
CA ILE A 186 -0.28 -23.77 4.66
C ILE A 186 -1.27 -24.66 5.42
N TYR A 187 -1.66 -24.26 6.64
CA TYR A 187 -2.65 -25.00 7.42
C TYR A 187 -3.98 -25.14 6.69
N ALA A 188 -4.54 -24.04 6.16
CA ALA A 188 -5.84 -24.01 5.52
C ALA A 188 -5.91 -24.86 4.23
N ILE A 189 -4.78 -25.00 3.51
CA ILE A 189 -4.70 -25.81 2.29
C ILE A 189 -4.57 -27.30 2.62
N ASN A 190 -3.80 -27.67 3.65
CA ASN A 190 -3.64 -29.08 4.04
C ASN A 190 -4.85 -29.65 4.78
N PHE A 191 -5.59 -28.79 5.50
CA PHE A 191 -6.74 -29.18 6.29
C PHE A 191 -7.99 -28.43 5.79
N PRO A 192 -8.48 -28.73 4.57
CA PRO A 192 -9.65 -28.07 4.04
C PRO A 192 -10.87 -28.42 4.89
N ILE A 193 -11.53 -27.40 5.43
CA ILE A 193 -12.74 -27.58 6.23
C ILE A 193 -13.92 -27.75 5.27
N PRO A 194 -14.63 -28.89 5.28
CA PRO A 194 -15.76 -29.10 4.38
C PRO A 194 -16.91 -28.16 4.72
N PRO A 195 -17.66 -27.66 3.70
CA PRO A 195 -18.77 -26.76 3.91
C PRO A 195 -19.98 -27.40 4.61
N SER A 196 -20.01 -28.74 4.72
CA SER A 196 -21.02 -29.47 5.51
C SER A 196 -20.92 -29.19 7.01
N MET A 197 -19.80 -28.65 7.49
CA MET A 197 -19.60 -28.25 8.88
C MET A 197 -19.61 -26.72 9.02
N PRO A 198 -20.78 -26.08 9.22
CA PRO A 198 -20.93 -24.64 9.07
C PRO A 198 -20.15 -23.83 10.11
N MET A 199 -20.05 -24.33 11.35
CA MET A 199 -19.35 -23.63 12.44
C MET A 199 -17.83 -23.54 12.24
N PRO A 200 -17.07 -24.63 12.08
CA PRO A 200 -15.63 -24.54 11.82
C PRO A 200 -15.32 -23.83 10.51
N PHE A 201 -16.22 -23.94 9.51
CA PHE A 201 -16.08 -23.22 8.25
C PHE A 201 -16.16 -21.70 8.45
N ALA A 202 -17.17 -21.20 9.18
CA ALA A 202 -17.31 -19.79 9.50
C ALA A 202 -16.12 -19.24 10.30
N ILE A 203 -15.62 -20.01 11.28
CA ILE A 203 -14.41 -19.67 12.04
C ILE A 203 -13.19 -19.60 11.12
N GLY A 204 -13.03 -20.59 10.24
CA GLY A 204 -11.95 -20.63 9.25
C GLY A 204 -11.94 -19.39 8.37
N ARG A 205 -13.12 -18.94 7.91
CA ARG A 205 -13.28 -17.71 7.11
C ARG A 205 -12.90 -16.46 7.89
N LEU A 206 -13.25 -16.37 9.16
CA LEU A 206 -12.86 -15.24 10.00
C LEU A 206 -11.33 -15.18 10.17
N PHE A 207 -10.67 -16.30 10.47
CA PHE A 207 -9.21 -16.37 10.55
C PHE A 207 -8.56 -16.00 9.22
N GLN A 208 -9.10 -16.46 8.10
CA GLN A 208 -8.62 -16.10 6.77
C GLN A 208 -8.65 -14.58 6.59
N ALA A 209 -9.77 -13.94 6.92
CA ALA A 209 -9.91 -12.50 6.82
C ALA A 209 -8.89 -11.77 7.71
N ILE A 210 -8.76 -12.18 8.98
CA ILE A 210 -7.80 -11.59 9.92
C ILE A 210 -6.36 -11.69 9.43
N PHE A 211 -5.88 -12.89 9.08
CA PHE A 211 -4.49 -13.08 8.63
C PHE A 211 -4.21 -12.40 7.29
N THR A 212 -5.20 -12.36 6.39
CA THR A 212 -5.08 -11.61 5.14
C THR A 212 -4.96 -10.12 5.41
N SER A 213 -5.78 -9.56 6.30
CA SER A 213 -5.69 -8.15 6.71
C SER A 213 -4.35 -7.84 7.39
N ILE A 214 -3.82 -8.73 8.24
CA ILE A 214 -2.48 -8.59 8.83
C ILE A 214 -1.40 -8.55 7.76
N ASN A 215 -1.46 -9.43 6.77
CA ASN A 215 -0.51 -9.42 5.65
C ASN A 215 -0.67 -8.16 4.80
N LEU A 216 -1.90 -7.67 4.59
CA LEU A 216 -2.15 -6.43 3.87
C LEU A 216 -1.55 -5.20 4.57
N ILE A 217 -1.55 -5.19 5.91
CA ILE A 217 -0.89 -4.14 6.71
C ILE A 217 0.59 -4.01 6.35
N ASN A 218 1.25 -5.12 6.03
CA ASN A 218 2.66 -5.16 5.64
C ASN A 218 3.01 -4.23 4.48
N TYR A 219 2.10 -3.98 3.55
CA TYR A 219 2.35 -3.19 2.34
C TYR A 219 2.16 -1.68 2.53
N PHE A 220 1.49 -1.25 3.61
CA PHE A 220 1.33 0.17 3.92
C PHE A 220 2.12 0.62 5.15
N ILE A 221 2.45 -0.30 6.06
CA ILE A 221 3.11 0.03 7.33
C ILE A 221 4.48 0.70 7.14
N SER A 222 5.15 0.51 5.99
CA SER A 222 6.46 1.11 5.68
C SER A 222 6.48 2.63 5.91
N PHE A 223 5.51 3.37 5.38
CA PHE A 223 5.41 4.82 5.57
C PHE A 223 5.27 5.21 7.05
N TYR A 224 4.40 4.50 7.77
CA TYR A 224 4.13 4.78 9.18
C TYR A 224 5.32 4.47 10.07
N LEU A 225 6.03 3.37 9.81
CA LEU A 225 7.30 3.05 10.47
C LEU A 225 8.31 4.17 10.24
N PHE A 226 8.40 4.69 9.01
CA PHE A 226 9.38 5.75 8.70
C PHE A 226 9.06 7.05 9.43
N ILE A 227 7.78 7.39 9.56
CA ILE A 227 7.33 8.53 10.37
C ILE A 227 7.68 8.32 11.84
N ILE A 228 7.40 7.14 12.40
CA ILE A 228 7.57 6.87 13.84
C ILE A 228 9.06 6.84 14.21
N PHE A 229 9.87 6.09 13.45
CA PHE A 229 11.26 5.81 13.80
C PHE A 229 12.27 6.86 13.30
N SER A 230 11.91 7.71 12.33
CA SER A 230 12.84 8.73 11.79
C SER A 230 12.34 10.16 12.04
N PRO A 231 12.83 10.84 13.10
CA PRO A 231 12.54 12.25 13.35
C PRO A 231 12.97 13.15 12.18
N ARG A 232 14.04 12.77 11.46
CA ARG A 232 14.51 13.50 10.28
C ARG A 232 13.52 13.37 9.13
N PHE A 233 13.00 12.17 8.88
CA PHE A 233 11.95 11.95 7.87
C PHE A 233 10.74 12.83 8.16
N ARG A 234 10.29 12.90 9.43
CA ARG A 234 9.20 13.81 9.84
C ARG A 234 9.48 15.28 9.51
N ARG A 235 10.69 15.78 9.81
CA ARG A 235 11.08 17.17 9.49
C ARG A 235 11.09 17.42 7.98
N GLN A 236 11.65 16.51 7.20
CA GLN A 236 11.71 16.63 5.74
C GLN A 236 10.31 16.58 5.12
N MET A 237 9.46 15.66 5.59
CA MET A 237 8.07 15.58 5.17
C MET A 237 7.32 16.88 5.47
N LYS A 238 7.48 17.45 6.67
CA LYS A 238 6.90 18.76 7.00
C LYS A 238 7.40 19.86 6.07
N LEU A 239 8.71 19.94 5.80
CA LEU A 239 9.29 20.95 4.90
C LEU A 239 8.75 20.80 3.47
N VAL A 240 8.68 19.57 2.96
CA VAL A 240 8.18 19.28 1.62
C VAL A 240 6.70 19.62 1.49
N LEU A 241 5.87 19.21 2.46
CA LEU A 241 4.44 19.50 2.47
C LEU A 241 4.19 21.01 2.62
N VAL A 242 4.81 21.66 3.59
CA VAL A 242 4.67 23.11 3.81
C VAL A 242 5.13 23.89 2.58
N LYS A 243 6.28 23.54 1.99
CA LYS A 243 6.79 24.22 0.79
C LYS A 243 5.85 24.06 -0.40
N LYS A 244 5.33 22.85 -0.65
CA LYS A 244 4.36 22.62 -1.74
C LYS A 244 3.04 23.33 -1.51
N CYS A 245 2.51 23.27 -0.29
CA CYS A 245 1.29 23.99 0.08
C CYS A 245 1.48 25.50 -0.08
N TRP A 246 2.60 26.04 0.39
CA TRP A 246 2.95 27.45 0.24
C TRP A 246 3.09 27.88 -1.23
N GLN A 247 3.76 27.06 -2.06
CA GLN A 247 3.91 27.34 -3.48
C GLN A 247 2.57 27.32 -4.23
N ARG A 248 1.71 26.34 -3.95
CA ARG A 248 0.35 26.29 -4.52
C ARG A 248 -0.48 27.48 -4.06
N TRP A 249 -0.45 27.81 -2.78
CA TRP A 249 -1.18 28.95 -2.22
C TRP A 249 -0.72 30.27 -2.86
N LYS A 250 0.59 30.51 -2.94
CA LYS A 250 1.14 31.69 -3.61
C LYS A 250 0.73 31.78 -5.08
N SER A 251 0.77 30.66 -5.81
CA SER A 251 0.33 30.60 -7.21
C SER A 251 -1.16 30.90 -7.38
N TRP A 252 -1.99 30.44 -6.45
CA TRP A 252 -3.42 30.70 -6.46
C TRP A 252 -3.70 32.19 -6.20
N CYS A 253 -3.08 32.79 -5.18
CA CYS A 253 -3.23 34.22 -4.88
C CYS A 253 -2.77 35.14 -6.03
N CYS A 254 -1.66 34.82 -6.71
CA CYS A 254 -1.22 35.60 -7.87
C CYS A 254 -2.20 35.53 -9.04
N HIS A 255 -2.88 34.40 -9.25
CA HIS A 255 -3.91 34.29 -10.29
C HIS A 255 -5.19 35.07 -9.97
N THR A 256 -5.58 35.16 -8.70
CA THR A 256 -6.77 35.92 -8.30
C THR A 256 -6.55 37.43 -8.43
N ASN A 257 -5.34 37.92 -8.14
CA ASN A 257 -5.05 39.35 -8.20
C ASN A 257 -5.03 39.91 -9.63
N ASN A 258 -4.64 39.10 -10.62
CA ASN A 258 -4.66 39.51 -12.03
C ASN A 258 -6.05 39.44 -12.69
N ARG A 259 -7.07 38.87 -12.02
CA ARG A 259 -8.46 38.87 -12.50
C ARG A 259 -9.28 40.05 -11.99
N ILE A 260 -8.73 40.82 -11.06
CA ILE A 260 -9.27 42.12 -10.70
C ILE A 260 -8.63 43.11 -11.68
N GLU A 261 -9.11 43.11 -12.93
CA GLU A 261 -8.90 44.29 -13.76
C GLU A 261 -9.57 45.46 -13.03
N PRO A 262 -8.92 46.62 -12.88
CA PRO A 262 -9.58 47.80 -12.35
C PRO A 262 -10.78 48.05 -13.25
N PHE A 263 -11.97 48.02 -12.67
CA PHE A 263 -13.19 48.48 -13.33
C PHE A 263 -12.92 49.94 -13.72
N ASN A 264 -12.54 50.16 -14.97
CA ASN A 264 -12.35 51.50 -15.52
C ASN A 264 -13.70 52.19 -15.44
N THR A 265 -13.94 52.92 -14.36
CA THR A 265 -14.92 53.99 -14.31
C THR A 265 -14.40 55.08 -15.24
N GLU A 266 -14.76 54.96 -16.51
CA GLU A 266 -14.63 56.01 -17.49
C GLU A 266 -15.33 57.27 -16.95
N PRO A 267 -14.64 58.40 -16.74
CA PRO A 267 -15.27 59.62 -16.28
C PRO A 267 -16.19 60.13 -17.40
N ARG A 268 -17.50 60.10 -17.13
CA ARG A 268 -18.51 60.70 -17.99
C ARG A 268 -18.32 62.22 -17.92
N ASN A 269 -17.59 62.78 -18.88
CA ASN A 269 -17.44 64.22 -19.04
C ASN A 269 -18.82 64.82 -19.29
N LEU A 270 -19.36 65.52 -18.30
CA LEU A 270 -20.49 66.44 -18.45
C LEU A 270 -19.94 67.69 -19.14
N GLU A 271 -20.22 67.83 -20.44
CA GLU A 271 -20.10 69.10 -21.14
C GLU A 271 -21.03 70.11 -20.48
N VAL A 272 -20.43 71.09 -19.79
CA VAL A 272 -21.11 72.30 -19.31
C VAL A 272 -21.09 73.27 -20.49
N GLU A 273 -22.23 73.36 -21.17
CA GLU A 273 -22.51 74.35 -22.20
C GLU A 273 -22.75 75.71 -21.52
N SER A 274 -21.71 76.54 -21.43
CA SER A 274 -21.83 77.94 -20.98
C SER A 274 -21.96 78.88 -22.16
N VAL A 275 -23.20 79.35 -22.31
CA VAL A 275 -23.67 80.50 -23.08
C VAL A 275 -22.80 81.73 -22.81
N GLU A 276 -22.29 82.37 -23.86
CA GLU A 276 -21.89 83.78 -23.80
C GLU A 276 -22.43 84.53 -25.02
N SER A 277 -23.24 85.54 -24.68
CA SER A 277 -24.07 86.41 -25.49
C SER A 277 -23.29 87.54 -26.14
N ILE A 278 -23.62 87.85 -27.40
CA ILE A 278 -23.46 89.15 -28.04
C ILE A 278 -24.85 89.62 -28.49
#